data_AF-A0A2V7Z7I5-F1
#
_entry.id   AF-A0A2V7Z7I5-F1
#
_cell.length_a   1.000
_cell.length_b   1.000
_cell.length_c   1.000
_cell.angle_alpha   90.00
_cell.angle_beta   90.00
_cell.angle_gamma   90.00
#
_symmetry.space_group_name_H-M   'P 1'
#
loop_
_entity.id
_entity.type
_entity.pdbx_description
1 polymer ?
#
loop_
_entity_poly.entity_id
_entity_poly.type
_entity_poly.pdbx_seq_one_letter_code
_entity_poly.pdbx_strand_id
1 'polypeptide(L)' 'RAEGAIVVEMETAALFAVGAFRNVLVAQLLYAGDNVGGESWDHREWSAQRSIRKSLFFLACEACCDAPSVGRS' A
#
# COMPACT_ATOMS: atom_id res chain seq x y z
N ARG A 1 -15.12 10.62 12.39
CA ARG A 1 -14.12 11.07 11.39
C ARG A 1 -13.00 11.89 12.06
N ALA A 2 -12.46 11.47 13.21
CA ALA A 2 -11.74 12.36 14.13
C ALA A 2 -10.28 11.96 14.45
N GLU A 3 -9.70 10.97 13.75
CA GLU A 3 -8.33 10.49 14.01
C GLU A 3 -7.39 10.62 12.80
N GLY A 4 -7.70 11.51 11.85
CA GLY A 4 -6.73 11.91 10.81
C GLY A 4 -6.36 10.85 9.76
N ALA A 5 -7.10 9.73 9.65
CA ALA A 5 -6.86 8.75 8.60
C ALA A 5 -7.13 9.35 7.21
N ILE A 6 -6.07 9.45 6.39
CA ILE A 6 -6.11 10.03 5.03
C ILE A 6 -6.51 8.96 3.99
N VAL A 7 -6.32 7.69 4.32
CA VAL A 7 -6.64 6.52 3.49
C VAL A 7 -7.16 5.37 4.36
N VAL A 8 -7.98 4.50 3.79
CA VAL A 8 -8.50 3.29 4.45
C VAL A 8 -8.00 2.08 3.67
N GLU A 9 -7.55 1.08 4.42
CA GLU A 9 -6.90 -0.15 3.93
C GLU A 9 -7.01 -1.19 5.07
N MET A 10 -6.97 -2.50 4.78
CA MET A 10 -7.36 -3.56 5.73
C MET A 10 -6.23 -4.52 6.15
N GLU A 11 -5.12 -4.61 5.42
CA GLU A 11 -4.10 -5.66 5.55
C GLU A 11 -2.78 -5.23 6.23
N THR A 12 -2.38 -3.95 6.17
CA THR A 12 -1.00 -3.50 6.40
C THR A 12 -0.62 -3.50 7.86
N ALA A 13 -1.56 -3.21 8.76
CA ALA A 13 -1.30 -3.32 10.19
C ALA A 13 -0.88 -4.76 10.56
N ALA A 14 -1.56 -5.77 10.02
CA ALA A 14 -1.22 -7.17 10.27
C ALA A 14 0.11 -7.56 9.60
N LEU A 15 0.34 -7.14 8.35
CA LEU A 15 1.58 -7.44 7.62
C LEU A 15 2.81 -6.82 8.29
N PHE A 16 2.73 -5.57 8.75
CA PHE A 16 3.85 -4.91 9.44
C PHE A 16 4.13 -5.56 10.80
N ALA A 17 3.09 -5.94 11.55
CA ALA A 17 3.26 -6.65 12.81
C ALA A 17 3.99 -8.00 12.62
N VAL A 18 3.61 -8.77 11.59
CA VAL A 18 4.27 -10.04 11.27
C VAL A 18 5.70 -9.81 10.75
N GLY A 19 5.93 -8.79 9.92
CA GLY A 19 7.26 -8.42 9.43
C GLY A 19 8.22 -8.10 10.57
N ALA A 20 7.78 -7.27 11.52
CA ALA A 20 8.53 -6.95 12.73
C ALA A 20 8.81 -8.22 13.57
N PHE A 21 7.81 -9.07 13.78
CA PHE A 21 7.97 -10.32 14.54
C PHE A 21 8.96 -11.30 13.89
N ARG A 22 9.04 -11.32 12.54
CA ARG A 22 9.90 -12.24 11.78
C ARG A 22 11.22 -11.62 11.33
N ASN A 23 11.48 -10.36 11.69
CA ASN A 23 12.62 -9.58 11.21
C ASN A 23 12.72 -9.58 9.67
N VAL A 24 11.58 -9.34 9.00
CA VAL A 24 11.47 -9.22 7.54
C VAL A 24 11.08 -7.78 7.22
N LEU A 25 11.78 -7.17 6.26
CA LEU A 25 11.40 -5.86 5.74
C LEU A 25 10.09 -5.96 4.98
N VAL A 26 9.09 -5.20 5.40
CA VAL A 26 7.79 -5.09 4.74
C VAL A 26 7.53 -3.62 4.45
N ALA A 27 7.10 -3.33 3.23
CA ALA A 27 6.68 -2.00 2.81
C ALA A 27 5.30 -2.10 2.14
N GLN A 28 4.52 -1.02 2.23
CA GLN A 28 3.24 -0.90 1.54
C GLN A 28 3.28 0.26 0.54
N LEU A 29 2.86 -0.03 -0.70
CA LEU A 29 2.49 0.97 -1.69
C LEU A 29 0.98 0.94 -1.85
N LEU A 30 0.32 2.07 -1.59
CA LEU A 30 -1.14 2.17 -1.61
C LEU A 30 -1.58 3.11 -2.73
N TYR A 31 -2.54 2.64 -3.53
CA TYR A 31 -3.25 3.44 -4.51
C TYR A 31 -4.72 3.52 -4.12
N ALA A 32 -5.19 4.74 -3.89
CA ALA A 32 -6.58 4.98 -3.55
C ALA A 32 -7.43 4.80 -4.82
N GLY A 33 -8.09 3.65 -4.91
CA GLY A 33 -8.94 3.29 -6.05
C GLY A 33 -10.24 4.09 -6.10
N ASP A 34 -10.72 4.55 -4.97
CA ASP A 34 -11.99 5.28 -4.81
C ASP A 34 -11.83 6.37 -3.74
N ASN A 35 -12.79 7.29 -3.67
CA ASN A 35 -12.80 8.38 -2.70
C ASN A 35 -14.13 8.41 -1.97
N VAL A 36 -14.08 8.06 -0.67
CA VAL A 36 -15.21 8.08 0.26
C VAL A 36 -15.17 9.28 1.22
N GLY A 37 -14.19 10.18 1.03
CA GLY A 37 -14.00 11.37 1.86
C GLY A 37 -15.04 12.47 1.60
N GLY A 38 -15.58 12.54 0.38
CA GLY A 38 -16.57 13.54 -0.07
C GLY A 38 -18.02 13.24 0.36
N GLU A 39 -18.95 14.08 -0.06
CA GLU A 39 -20.40 13.92 0.18
C GLU A 39 -20.99 12.71 -0.55
N SER A 40 -20.44 12.40 -1.73
CA SER A 40 -20.76 11.23 -2.53
C SER A 40 -19.51 10.36 -2.70
N TRP A 41 -19.73 9.05 -2.82
CA TRP A 41 -18.67 8.12 -3.18
C TRP A 41 -18.27 8.32 -4.64
N ASP A 42 -16.99 8.62 -4.87
CA ASP A 42 -16.39 8.63 -6.20
C ASP A 42 -15.58 7.34 -6.42
N HIS A 43 -16.06 6.47 -7.30
CA HIS A 43 -15.44 5.18 -7.59
C HIS A 43 -14.18 5.24 -8.46
N ARG A 44 -13.83 6.42 -9.01
CA ARG A 44 -12.67 6.70 -9.89
C ARG A 44 -12.37 5.63 -10.95
N GLU A 45 -13.40 4.94 -11.42
CA GLU A 45 -13.27 3.80 -12.35
C GLU A 45 -12.19 2.81 -11.92
N TRP A 46 -12.07 2.52 -10.61
CA TRP A 46 -10.96 1.79 -10.00
C TRP A 46 -10.59 0.48 -10.73
N SER A 47 -11.59 -0.21 -11.27
CA SER A 47 -11.43 -1.47 -12.01
C SER A 47 -10.75 -1.28 -13.37
N ALA A 48 -10.93 -0.13 -14.03
CA ALA A 48 -10.39 0.18 -15.36
C ALA A 48 -8.95 0.72 -15.35
N GLN A 49 -8.38 1.07 -14.20
CA GLN A 49 -7.06 1.72 -14.03
C GLN A 49 -5.85 0.79 -14.25
N ARG A 50 -5.84 0.05 -15.37
CA ARG A 50 -4.84 -0.99 -15.66
C ARG A 50 -3.41 -0.44 -15.81
N SER A 51 -3.24 0.74 -16.39
CA SER A 51 -1.94 1.39 -16.56
C SER A 51 -1.33 1.76 -15.20
N ILE A 52 -2.11 2.38 -14.32
CA ILE A 52 -1.67 2.77 -12.97
C ILE A 52 -1.28 1.54 -12.15
N ARG A 53 -2.10 0.47 -12.16
CA ARG A 53 -1.76 -0.78 -11.47
C ARG A 53 -0.48 -1.43 -12.02
N LYS A 54 -0.26 -1.35 -13.33
CA LYS A 54 0.99 -1.83 -13.95
C LYS A 54 2.20 -1.02 -13.47
N SER A 55 2.10 0.31 -13.43
CA SER A 55 3.16 1.17 -12.91
C SER A 55 3.46 0.90 -11.44
N LEU A 56 2.43 0.76 -10.60
CA LEU A 56 2.59 0.40 -9.18
C LEU A 56 3.28 -0.94 -8.98
N PHE A 57 2.95 -1.93 -9.81
CA PHE A 57 3.61 -3.23 -9.77
C PHE A 57 5.11 -3.11 -10.06
N PHE A 58 5.50 -2.42 -11.14
CA PHE A 58 6.92 -2.26 -11.47
C PHE A 58 7.66 -1.42 -10.42
N LEU A 59 7.03 -0.37 -9.89
CA LEU A 59 7.60 0.40 -8.78
C LEU A 59 7.84 -0.46 -7.54
N ALA A 60 6.92 -1.39 -7.22
CA ALA A 60 7.11 -2.35 -6.14
C ALA A 60 8.30 -3.29 -6.41
N CYS A 61 8.45 -3.77 -7.66
CA CYS A 61 9.60 -4.58 -8.04
C CYS A 61 10.92 -3.82 -7.92
N GLU A 62 10.97 -2.58 -8.40
CA GLU A 62 12.14 -1.70 -8.29
C GLU A 62 12.51 -1.47 -6.82
N ALA A 63 11.52 -1.14 -5.98
CA ALA A 63 11.74 -0.97 -4.54
C ALA A 63 12.27 -2.24 -3.86
N CYS A 64 11.84 -3.43 -4.30
CA CYS A 64 12.37 -4.70 -3.81
C CYS A 64 13.82 -4.95 -4.25
N CYS A 65 14.21 -4.55 -5.47
CA CYS A 65 15.58 -4.66 -5.96
C CYS A 65 16.54 -3.71 -5.21
N ASP A 66 16.05 -2.52 -4.86
CA ASP A 66 16.82 -1.48 -4.15
C ASP A 66 16.76 -1.62 -2.62
N ALA A 67 15.95 -2.57 -2.12
CA ALA A 67 15.76 -2.77 -0.70
C ALA A 67 17.08 -3.14 0.00
N PRO A 68 17.39 -2.55 1.16
CA PRO A 68 18.59 -2.90 1.90
C PRO A 68 18.53 -4.37 2.33
N SER A 69 19.67 -5.04 2.34
CA SER A 69 19.77 -6.37 2.93
C SER A 69 19.48 -6.27 4.42
N VAL A 70 18.44 -6.99 4.87
CA VAL A 70 18.16 -7.11 6.30
C VAL A 70 19.25 -7.99 6.89
N GLY A 71 20.17 -7.36 7.62
CA GLY A 71 21.26 -8.06 8.30
C GLY A 71 20.69 -9.15 9.22
N ARG A 72 21.11 -10.39 8.99
CA ARG A 72 20.96 -11.46 9.98
C ARG A 72 21.89 -11.11 11.14
N SER A 73 21.31 -10.71 12.28
CA SER A 73 21.99 -10.71 13.57
C SER A 73 22.46 -12.13 13.92
#